data_AF-A0A9P1EGT8-F1
#
_entry.id   AF-A0A9P1EGT8-F1
#
_cell.length_a   1.000
_cell.length_b   1.000
_cell.length_c   1.000
_cell.angle_alpha   90.00
_cell.angle_beta   90.00
_cell.angle_gamma   90.00
#
_symmetry.space_group_name_H-M   'P 1'
#
loop_
_entity.id
_entity.type
_entity.pdbx_description
1 polymer ?
#
loop_
_entity_poly.entity_id
_entity_poly.type
_entity_poly.pdbx_seq_one_letter_code
_entity_poly.pdbx_strand_id
1 'polypeptide(L)'
;MPITRAAKELKVGLTALKKRCRELNISRWPHRKIKSLSCLIHNAKELGMTKEIEMLEDHKRMVESIPEMELTERTKKLRQACFKANYKKRRTQDYANSD
;
A
#
# COMPACT_ATOMS: atom_id res chain seq x y z
N MET A 1 -3.54 -9.20 -0.90
CA MET A 1 -2.90 -10.50 -1.23
C MET A 1 -2.19 -10.47 -2.60
N PRO A 2 -1.03 -11.13 -2.82
CA PRO A 2 -0.42 -11.27 -4.15
C PRO A 2 -1.31 -12.01 -5.15
N ILE A 3 -1.24 -11.65 -6.45
CA ILE A 3 -2.06 -12.29 -7.50
C ILE A 3 -1.80 -13.79 -7.63
N THR A 4 -0.59 -14.25 -7.33
CA THR A 4 -0.23 -15.69 -7.33
C THR A 4 -0.98 -16.47 -6.27
N ARG A 5 -1.18 -15.89 -5.08
CA ARG A 5 -1.99 -16.50 -4.02
C ARG A 5 -3.48 -16.47 -4.38
N ALA A 6 -3.97 -15.35 -4.92
CA ALA A 6 -5.35 -15.24 -5.37
C ALA A 6 -5.69 -16.28 -6.47
N ALA A 7 -4.78 -16.49 -7.43
CA ALA A 7 -4.94 -17.52 -8.46
C ALA A 7 -5.04 -18.94 -7.86
N LYS A 8 -4.23 -19.23 -6.84
CA LYS A 8 -4.24 -20.52 -6.14
C LYS A 8 -5.54 -20.74 -5.37
N GLU A 9 -6.03 -19.73 -4.66
CA GLU A 9 -7.29 -19.80 -3.91
C GLU A 9 -8.50 -19.95 -4.83
N LEU A 10 -8.49 -19.25 -5.97
CA LEU A 10 -9.54 -19.35 -7.00
C LEU A 10 -9.39 -20.59 -7.89
N LYS A 11 -8.35 -21.41 -7.70
CA LYS A 11 -8.02 -22.60 -8.51
C LYS A 11 -7.96 -22.31 -10.02
N VAL A 12 -7.50 -21.14 -10.41
CA VAL A 12 -7.34 -20.72 -11.81
C VAL A 12 -5.87 -20.52 -12.16
N GLY A 13 -5.51 -20.77 -13.42
CA GLY A 13 -4.18 -20.44 -13.92
C GLY A 13 -3.91 -18.93 -13.84
N LEU A 14 -2.68 -18.54 -13.49
CA LEU A 14 -2.29 -17.13 -13.34
C LEU A 14 -2.57 -16.31 -14.61
N THR A 15 -2.34 -16.88 -15.79
CA THR A 15 -2.59 -16.24 -17.08
C THR A 15 -4.09 -16.01 -17.31
N ALA A 16 -4.93 -16.99 -16.96
CA ALA A 16 -6.38 -16.87 -17.07
C ALA A 16 -6.92 -15.79 -16.11
N LEU A 17 -6.42 -15.76 -14.86
CA LEU A 17 -6.79 -14.73 -13.90
C LEU A 17 -6.38 -13.33 -14.40
N LYS A 18 -5.15 -13.17 -14.91
CA LYS A 18 -4.70 -11.89 -15.48
C LYS A 18 -5.55 -11.45 -16.67
N LYS A 19 -5.90 -12.38 -17.57
CA LYS A 19 -6.74 -12.09 -18.73
C LYS A 19 -8.12 -11.61 -18.26
N ARG A 20 -8.74 -12.33 -17.32
CA ARG A 20 -10.04 -11.97 -16.77
C ARG A 20 -10.02 -10.64 -16.01
N CYS A 21 -8.95 -10.36 -15.26
CA CYS A 21 -8.75 -9.06 -14.63
C CYS A 21 -8.71 -7.93 -15.66
N ARG A 22 -7.97 -8.10 -16.77
CA ARG A 22 -7.88 -7.08 -17.84
C ARG A 22 -9.23 -6.85 -18.52
N GLU A 23 -10.03 -7.89 -18.73
CA GLU A 23 -11.40 -7.78 -19.28
C GLU A 23 -12.33 -6.97 -18.36
N LEU A 24 -12.07 -6.98 -17.05
CA LEU A 24 -12.81 -6.22 -16.04
C LEU A 24 -12.16 -4.85 -15.73
N ASN A 25 -11.33 -4.32 -16.63
CA ASN A 25 -10.55 -3.09 -16.45
C ASN A 25 -9.58 -3.11 -15.25
N ILE A 26 -9.26 -4.28 -14.71
CA ILE A 26 -8.25 -4.43 -13.65
C ILE A 26 -6.90 -4.70 -14.34
N SER A 27 -6.31 -3.63 -14.87
CA SER A 27 -5.03 -3.69 -15.58
C SER A 27 -3.86 -4.09 -14.67
N ARG A 28 -3.91 -3.68 -13.39
CA ARG A 28 -2.90 -3.98 -12.37
C ARG A 28 -3.54 -4.48 -11.10
N TRP A 29 -3.02 -5.61 -10.59
CA TRP A 29 -3.47 -6.17 -9.32
C TRP A 29 -3.13 -5.23 -8.14
N PRO A 30 -4.12 -4.74 -7.36
CA PRO A 30 -3.95 -3.63 -6.41
C PRO A 30 -3.17 -3.98 -5.14
N HIS A 31 -2.66 -5.22 -5.01
CA HIS A 31 -1.93 -5.69 -3.84
C HIS A 31 -0.80 -4.77 -3.38
N ARG A 32 0.02 -4.28 -4.32
CA ARG A 32 1.19 -3.46 -3.98
C ARG A 32 0.76 -2.11 -3.40
N LYS A 33 -0.30 -1.51 -3.94
CA LYS A 33 -0.89 -0.26 -3.43
C LYS A 33 -1.44 -0.47 -2.02
N ILE A 34 -2.26 -1.50 -1.82
CA ILE A 34 -2.86 -1.85 -0.51
C ILE A 34 -1.78 -2.09 0.55
N LYS A 35 -0.70 -2.81 0.20
CA LYS A 35 0.44 -3.02 1.10
C LYS A 35 1.09 -1.70 1.49
N SER A 36 1.33 -0.81 0.53
CA SER A 36 1.90 0.52 0.81
C SER A 36 1.01 1.37 1.70
N LEU A 37 -0.31 1.35 1.49
CA LEU A 37 -1.29 2.07 2.33
C LEU A 37 -1.29 1.51 3.75
N SER A 38 -1.26 0.19 3.91
CA SER A 38 -1.21 -0.45 5.22
C SER A 38 0.06 -0.07 6.01
N CYS A 39 1.22 -0.02 5.33
CA CYS A 39 2.46 0.48 5.96
C CYS A 39 2.36 1.96 6.33
N LEU A 40 1.75 2.79 5.48
CA LEU A 40 1.51 4.20 5.76
C LEU A 40 0.63 4.40 7.00
N ILE A 41 -0.48 3.67 7.09
CA ILE A 41 -1.38 3.70 8.25
C ILE A 41 -0.63 3.34 9.53
N HIS A 42 0.20 2.29 9.49
CA HIS A 42 1.01 1.91 10.64
C HIS A 42 1.97 3.03 11.06
N ASN A 43 2.70 3.64 10.12
CA ASN A 43 3.57 4.78 10.45
C ASN A 43 2.81 6.00 10.96
N ALA A 44 1.63 6.28 10.39
CA ALA A 44 0.78 7.38 10.85
C ALA A 44 0.26 7.13 12.28
N LYS A 45 -0.01 5.87 12.64
CA LYS A 45 -0.34 5.45 14.02
C LYS A 45 0.81 5.71 14.98
N GLU A 46 2.04 5.36 14.61
CA GLU A 46 3.24 5.65 15.41
C GLU A 46 3.49 7.16 15.59
N LEU A 47 3.09 7.98 14.61
CA LEU A 47 3.24 9.44 14.64
C LEU A 47 2.04 10.18 15.26
N GLY A 48 1.00 9.48 15.70
CA GLY A 48 -0.21 10.08 16.29
C GLY A 48 -1.07 10.89 15.31
N MET A 49 -0.95 10.64 13.99
CA MET A 49 -1.65 11.40 12.95
C MET A 49 -3.07 10.86 12.71
N THR A 50 -3.99 11.12 13.64
CA THR A 50 -5.36 10.56 13.65
C THR A 50 -6.18 10.87 12.39
N LYS A 51 -6.13 12.13 11.91
CA LYS A 51 -6.85 12.54 10.69
C LYS A 51 -6.30 11.85 9.43
N GLU A 52 -4.98 11.71 9.33
CA GLU A 52 -4.33 11.02 8.22
C GLU A 52 -4.64 9.53 8.21
N ILE A 53 -4.77 8.90 9.39
CA ILE A 53 -5.14 7.48 9.50
C ILE A 53 -6.52 7.24 8.90
N GLU A 54 -7.52 8.02 9.30
CA GLU A 54 -8.90 7.89 8.79
C GLU A 54 -8.94 8.04 7.27
N MET A 55 -8.27 9.07 6.74
CA MET A 55 -8.18 9.26 5.29
C MET A 55 -7.47 8.11 4.56
N LEU A 56 -6.42 7.54 5.15
CA LEU A 56 -5.68 6.43 4.55
C LEU A 56 -6.49 5.12 4.61
N GLU A 57 -7.29 4.92 5.65
CA GLU A 57 -8.19 3.76 5.79
C GLU A 57 -9.33 3.83 4.77
N ASP A 58 -9.94 5.00 4.58
CA ASP A 58 -10.94 5.20 3.53
C ASP A 58 -10.35 5.02 2.14
N HIS A 59 -9.16 5.58 1.89
CA HIS A 59 -8.46 5.38 0.62
C HIS A 59 -8.16 3.89 0.36
N LYS A 60 -7.80 3.13 1.40
CA LYS A 60 -7.58 1.69 1.29
C LYS A 60 -8.86 0.96 0.89
N ARG A 61 -10.00 1.27 1.51
CA ARG A 61 -11.30 0.69 1.14
C ARG A 61 -11.66 1.00 -0.31
N MET A 62 -11.42 2.24 -0.75
CA MET A 62 -11.71 2.64 -2.12
C MET A 62 -10.84 1.91 -3.15
N VAL A 63 -9.56 1.65 -2.86
CA VAL A 63 -8.67 0.87 -3.74
C VAL A 63 -9.04 -0.63 -3.77
N GLU A 64 -9.65 -1.14 -2.70
CA GLU A 64 -10.20 -2.51 -2.65
C GLU A 64 -11.46 -2.63 -3.53
N SER A 65 -12.31 -1.61 -3.54
CA SER A 65 -13.52 -1.55 -4.38
C SER A 65 -13.22 -1.21 -5.84
N ILE A 66 -12.27 -0.31 -6.10
CA ILE A 66 -11.91 0.21 -7.42
C ILE A 66 -10.39 0.04 -7.65
N PRO A 67 -9.96 -1.07 -8.26
CA PRO A 67 -8.54 -1.37 -8.47
C PRO A 67 -7.78 -0.34 -9.32
N GLU A 68 -8.47 0.35 -10.24
CA GLU A 68 -7.89 1.41 -11.08
C GLU A 68 -7.65 2.72 -10.34
N MET A 69 -8.21 2.89 -9.14
CA MET A 69 -8.11 4.16 -8.42
C MET A 69 -6.64 4.56 -8.20
N GLU A 70 -6.34 5.78 -8.63
CA GLU A 70 -5.06 6.45 -8.42
C GLU A 70 -4.94 6.91 -6.96
N LEU A 71 -3.72 6.83 -6.41
CA LEU A 71 -3.45 7.46 -5.13
C LEU A 71 -3.53 8.98 -5.31
N THR A 72 -4.22 9.68 -4.40
CA THR A 72 -4.28 11.15 -4.44
C THR A 72 -2.89 11.74 -4.20
N GLU A 73 -2.64 12.93 -4.75
CA GLU A 73 -1.35 13.64 -4.55
C GLU A 73 -1.04 13.89 -3.07
N ARG A 74 -2.07 14.14 -2.25
CA ARG A 74 -1.93 14.26 -0.79
C ARG A 74 -1.36 12.98 -0.17
N THR A 75 -1.90 11.81 -0.55
CA THR A 75 -1.42 10.51 -0.07
C THR A 75 0.01 10.23 -0.56
N LYS A 76 0.35 10.60 -1.80
CA LYS A 76 1.72 10.47 -2.33
C LYS A 76 2.72 11.35 -1.56
N LYS A 77 2.37 12.60 -1.25
CA LYS A 77 3.21 13.50 -0.43
C LYS A 77 3.41 12.96 0.99
N LEU A 78 2.33 12.51 1.64
CA LEU A 78 2.40 11.90 2.97
C LEU A 78 3.30 10.67 2.98
N ARG A 79 3.16 9.80 1.97
CA ARG A 79 4.05 8.63 1.77
C ARG A 79 5.52 9.01 1.77
N GLN A 80 5.86 10.06 1.03
CA GLN A 80 7.23 10.51 0.91
C GLN A 80 7.76 11.09 2.23
N ALA A 81 6.93 11.86 2.95
CA ALA A 81 7.27 12.40 4.27
C ALA A 81 7.53 11.28 5.29
N CYS A 82 6.62 10.31 5.41
CA CYS A 82 6.78 9.17 6.32
C CYS A 82 8.03 8.34 5.98
N PHE A 83 8.31 8.09 4.70
CA PHE A 83 9.53 7.36 4.32
C PHE A 83 10.81 8.13 4.62
N LYS A 84 10.83 9.45 4.39
CA LYS A 84 11.98 10.28 4.77
C LYS A 84 12.20 10.28 6.29
N ALA A 85 11.14 10.38 7.08
CA ALA A 85 11.21 10.32 8.54
C ALA A 85 11.76 8.97 9.02
N ASN A 86 11.23 7.86 8.51
CA ASN A 86 11.69 6.52 8.86
C ASN A 86 13.13 6.24 8.42
N TYR A 87 13.53 6.70 7.24
CA TYR A 87 14.92 6.58 6.77
C TYR A 87 15.89 7.32 7.70
N LYS A 88 15.55 8.54 8.10
CA LYS A 88 16.36 9.31 9.07
C LYS A 88 16.45 8.60 10.41
N LYS A 89 15.33 8.10 10.95
CA LYS A 89 15.26 7.38 12.24
C LYS A 89 16.18 6.15 12.24
N ARG A 90 16.15 5.33 11.17
CA ARG A 90 17.03 4.16 11.04
C ARG A 90 18.50 4.56 11.04
N ARG A 91 18.88 5.56 10.24
CA ARG A 91 20.26 6.03 10.16
C ARG A 91 20.79 6.52 11.51
N THR A 92 20.02 7.34 12.23
CA THR A 92 20.43 7.84 13.56
C THR A 92 20.59 6.71 14.58
N GLN A 93 19.78 5.66 14.46
CA GLN A 93 19.82 4.50 15.35
C GLN A 93 20.99 3.57 15.02
N ASP A 94 21.38 3.46 13.75
CA ASP A 94 22.59 2.74 13.33
C ASP A 94 23.86 3.41 13.89
N TYR A 95 23.93 4.74 13.89
CA TYR A 95 25.04 5.48 14.53
C TYR A 95 25.06 5.29 16.06
N ALA A 96 23.90 5.34 16.72
CA ALA A 96 23.81 5.19 18.18
C ALA A 96 24.11 3.77 18.71
N ASN A 97 24.07 2.74 17.85
CA ASN A 97 24.43 1.36 18.21
C ASN A 97 25.87 0.98 17.81
N SER A 98 26.61 1.92 17.19
CA SER A 98 28.00 1.72 16.74
C SER A 98 29.03 2.40 17.65
N ASP A 99 28.57 3.09 18.70
CA ASP A 99 29.35 3.60 19.85
C ASP A 99 29.17 2.65 21.05
#